data_AF-A0A8T3A425-F1
#
_entry.id   AF-A0A8T3A425-F1
#
_cell.length_a   1.000
_cell.length_b   1.000
_cell.length_c   1.000
_cell.angle_alpha   90.00
_cell.angle_beta   90.00
_cell.angle_gamma   90.00
#
_symmetry.space_group_name_H-M   'P 1'
#
loop_
_entity.id
_entity.type
_entity.pdbx_description
1 polymer ?
#
loop_
_entity_poly.entity_id
_entity_poly.type
_entity_poly.pdbx_seq_one_letter_code
_entity_poly.pdbx_strand_id
1 'polypeptide(L)'
;MLNVFLEPIVGNPLMDFSNKLRKLKSSIKNKDWASTNAIQLSFHNLHDKQKTLFTLLDYDPTNLPLNSSLKATNGEIANLTSSWTSSVSLRAKAKWIKDEEDDLKFLYSKIRIRKNFNSVALCIALCGNSGNIGNAKQKVIAHF
;
A
#
# COMPACT_ATOMS: atom_id res chain seq x y z
N MET A 1 15.63 14.01 -4.08
CA MET A 1 14.55 14.00 -3.05
C MET A 1 15.08 13.64 -1.67
N LEU A 2 15.86 12.57 -1.50
CA LEU A 2 16.38 12.17 -0.17
C LEU A 2 17.49 13.07 0.40
N ASN A 3 18.08 13.95 -0.41
CA ASN A 3 19.15 14.86 0.01
C ASN A 3 18.76 15.80 1.16
N VAL A 4 17.46 16.00 1.41
CA VAL A 4 16.93 16.77 2.55
C VAL A 4 17.43 16.21 3.90
N PHE A 5 17.70 14.91 3.98
CA PHE A 5 18.23 14.29 5.21
C PHE A 5 19.75 14.45 5.37
N LEU A 6 20.46 14.84 4.31
CA LEU A 6 21.91 15.11 4.35
C LEU A 6 22.22 16.52 4.86
N GLU A 7 21.20 17.39 4.99
CA GLU A 7 21.38 18.72 5.56
C GLU A 7 21.80 18.62 7.04
N PRO A 8 22.75 19.46 7.50
CA PRO A 8 23.17 19.48 8.90
C PRO A 8 22.00 19.81 9.82
N ILE A 9 22.01 19.23 11.04
CA ILE A 9 20.94 19.43 12.02
C ILE A 9 21.01 20.87 12.54
N VAL A 10 19.90 21.60 12.44
CA VAL A 10 19.80 22.98 12.96
C VAL A 10 18.87 23.00 14.17
N GLY A 11 19.42 23.27 15.36
CA GLY A 11 18.65 23.40 16.60
C GLY A 11 18.15 22.07 17.16
N ASN A 12 16.88 22.02 17.58
CA ASN A 12 16.32 20.80 18.18
C ASN A 12 16.16 19.69 17.12
N PRO A 13 16.73 18.49 17.34
CA PRO A 13 16.69 17.40 16.36
C PRO A 13 15.27 16.95 15.97
N LEU A 14 14.29 17.02 16.90
CA LEU A 14 12.89 16.70 16.59
C LEU A 14 12.24 17.76 15.69
N MET A 15 12.57 19.04 15.91
CA MET A 15 12.08 20.15 15.09
C MET A 15 12.74 20.13 13.71
N ASP A 16 14.06 19.89 13.65
CA ASP A 16 14.81 19.74 12.42
C ASP A 16 14.29 18.56 11.58
N PHE A 17 14.07 17.40 12.21
CA PHE A 17 13.48 16.24 11.55
C PHE A 17 12.06 16.54 11.03
N SER A 18 11.21 17.19 11.81
CA SER A 18 9.86 17.58 11.39
C SER A 18 9.91 18.57 10.21
N ASN A 19 10.86 19.50 10.21
CA ASN A 19 11.10 20.42 9.11
C ASN A 19 11.58 19.71 7.85
N LYS A 20 12.50 18.74 7.98
CA LYS A 20 12.98 17.88 6.89
C LYS A 20 11.83 17.05 6.30
N LEU A 21 10.98 16.47 7.13
CA LEU A 21 9.76 15.79 6.67
C LEU A 21 8.80 16.75 5.95
N ARG A 22 8.65 17.99 6.43
CA ARG A 22 7.83 19.01 5.76
C ARG A 22 8.40 19.39 4.39
N LYS A 23 9.72 19.59 4.29
CA LYS A 23 10.43 19.83 3.03
C LYS A 23 10.26 18.67 2.06
N LEU A 24 10.47 17.43 2.53
CA LEU A 24 10.25 16.22 1.74
C LEU A 24 8.81 16.12 1.25
N LYS A 25 7.83 16.32 2.14
CA LYS A 25 6.39 16.34 1.79
C LYS A 25 6.07 17.39 0.73
N SER A 26 6.63 18.60 0.84
CA SER A 26 6.46 19.66 -0.15
C SER A 26 7.08 19.27 -1.50
N SER A 27 8.30 18.75 -1.49
CA SER A 27 8.98 18.25 -2.68
C SER A 27 8.21 17.12 -3.37
N ILE A 28 7.65 16.19 -2.59
CA ILE A 28 6.78 15.13 -3.09
C ILE A 28 5.52 15.72 -3.71
N LYS A 29 4.84 16.65 -3.04
CA LYS A 29 3.61 17.27 -3.56
C LYS A 29 3.81 18.06 -4.86
N ASN A 30 4.94 18.76 -4.98
CA ASN A 30 5.24 19.62 -6.13
C ASN A 30 5.83 18.84 -7.31
N LYS A 31 6.09 17.54 -7.15
CA LYS A 31 6.53 16.70 -8.26
C LYS A 31 5.34 16.41 -9.16
N ASP A 32 5.53 16.57 -10.47
CA ASP A 32 4.58 16.09 -11.47
C ASP A 32 4.52 14.56 -11.41
N TRP A 33 3.58 14.05 -10.62
CA TRP A 33 3.24 12.64 -10.67
C TRP A 33 2.51 12.41 -11.98
N ALA A 34 3.02 11.48 -12.78
CA ALA A 34 2.29 11.02 -13.96
C ALA A 34 0.87 10.65 -13.52
N SER A 35 -0.10 11.46 -13.96
CA SER A 35 -1.49 11.19 -13.67
C SER A 35 -1.84 9.85 -14.32
N THR A 36 -2.76 9.09 -13.70
CA THR A 36 -3.23 7.84 -14.30
C THR A 36 -3.67 8.06 -15.76
N ASN A 37 -4.24 9.21 -16.05
CA ASN A 37 -4.65 9.62 -17.39
C ASN A 37 -3.47 9.82 -18.34
N ALA A 38 -2.36 10.41 -17.87
CA ALA A 38 -1.16 10.60 -18.69
C ALA A 38 -0.49 9.26 -19.05
N ILE A 39 -0.46 8.31 -18.12
CA ILE A 39 0.06 6.95 -18.37
C ILE A 39 -0.85 6.19 -19.34
N GLN A 40 -2.17 6.34 -19.18
CA GLN A 40 -3.14 5.70 -20.06
C GLN A 40 -3.08 6.27 -21.49
N LEU A 41 -2.89 7.59 -21.62
CA LEU A 41 -2.67 8.24 -22.90
C LEU A 41 -1.38 7.77 -23.57
N SER A 42 -0.27 7.64 -22.82
CA SER A 42 0.98 7.14 -23.37
C SER A 42 0.87 5.67 -23.80
N PHE A 43 0.14 4.84 -23.06
CA PHE A 43 -0.21 3.47 -23.49
C PHE A 43 -0.95 3.44 -24.81
N HIS A 44 -1.98 4.29 -24.95
CA HIS A 44 -2.76 4.38 -26.19
C HIS A 44 -1.87 4.78 -27.36
N ASN A 45 -1.05 5.83 -27.20
CA ASN A 45 -0.16 6.32 -28.24
C ASN A 45 0.88 5.27 -28.67
N LEU A 46 1.44 4.51 -27.72
CA LEU A 46 2.39 3.45 -28.02
C LEU A 46 1.74 2.27 -28.75
N HIS A 47 0.51 1.90 -28.36
CA HIS A 47 -0.26 0.87 -29.06
C HIS A 47 -0.68 1.31 -30.47
N ASP A 48 -1.07 2.56 -30.65
CA ASP A 48 -1.38 3.11 -31.98
C ASP A 48 -0.14 3.11 -32.88
N LYS A 49 1.02 3.51 -32.33
CA LYS A 49 2.31 3.45 -33.03
C LYS A 49 2.66 2.01 -33.41
N GLN A 50 2.49 1.06 -32.49
CA GLN A 50 2.72 -0.36 -32.74
C GLN A 50 1.80 -0.89 -33.85
N LYS A 51 0.51 -0.54 -33.82
CA LYS A 51 -0.46 -0.92 -34.86
C LYS A 51 -0.08 -0.34 -36.23
N THR A 52 0.34 0.92 -36.26
CA THR A 52 0.81 1.58 -37.49
C THR A 52 2.04 0.87 -38.06
N LEU A 53 3.01 0.50 -37.20
CA LEU A 53 4.19 -0.25 -37.61
C LEU A 53 3.84 -1.64 -38.15
N PHE A 54 2.86 -2.33 -37.56
CA PHE A 54 2.35 -3.59 -38.12
C PHE A 54 1.74 -3.40 -39.50
N THR A 55 0.88 -2.38 -39.68
CA THR A 55 0.30 -2.13 -41.00
C THR A 55 1.38 -1.85 -42.05
N LEU A 56 2.45 -1.13 -41.70
CA LEU A 56 3.57 -0.86 -42.62
C LEU A 56 4.41 -2.12 -42.90
N LEU A 57 4.61 -2.99 -41.90
CA LEU A 57 5.31 -4.26 -42.06
C LEU A 57 4.50 -5.29 -42.87
N ASP A 58 3.18 -5.23 -42.83
CA ASP A 58 2.33 -6.08 -43.68
C ASP A 58 2.54 -5.77 -45.18
N TYR A 59 2.90 -4.52 -45.51
CA TYR A 59 3.25 -4.12 -46.88
C TYR A 59 4.72 -4.40 -47.24
N ASP A 60 5.66 -4.26 -46.29
CA ASP A 60 7.09 -4.54 -46.49
C ASP A 60 7.70 -5.28 -45.28
N PRO A 61 7.61 -6.62 -45.24
CA PRO A 61 8.01 -7.41 -44.08
C PRO A 61 9.54 -7.49 -43.88
N THR A 62 10.31 -7.19 -44.92
CA THR A 62 11.78 -7.23 -44.90
C THR A 62 12.43 -5.92 -44.47
N ASN A 63 11.62 -4.91 -44.17
CA ASN A 63 12.10 -3.59 -43.79
C ASN A 63 12.79 -3.61 -42.41
N LEU A 64 14.12 -3.67 -42.41
CA LEU A 64 14.95 -3.66 -41.19
C LEU A 64 14.69 -2.42 -40.28
N PRO A 65 14.57 -1.19 -40.83
CA PRO A 65 14.21 -0.01 -40.05
C PRO A 65 12.87 -0.11 -39.32
N LEU A 66 11.82 -0.61 -39.99
CA LEU A 66 10.51 -0.79 -39.36
C LEU A 66 10.55 -1.86 -38.25
N ASN A 67 11.25 -2.97 -38.49
CA ASN A 67 11.44 -4.01 -37.48
C ASN A 67 12.20 -3.50 -36.24
N SER A 68 13.22 -2.66 -36.45
CA SER A 68 13.97 -2.04 -35.35
C SER A 68 13.10 -1.07 -34.55
N SER A 69 12.28 -0.28 -35.23
CA SER A 69 11.33 0.65 -34.61
C SER A 69 10.23 -0.07 -33.84
N LEU A 70 9.78 -1.23 -34.34
CA LEU A 70 8.81 -2.08 -33.66
C LEU A 70 9.40 -2.67 -32.37
N LYS A 71 10.63 -3.19 -32.43
CA LYS A 71 11.35 -3.68 -31.24
C LYS A 71 11.51 -2.58 -30.19
N ALA A 72 11.90 -1.38 -30.58
CA ALA A 72 12.02 -0.24 -29.66
C ALA A 72 10.67 0.10 -29.01
N THR A 73 9.61 0.21 -29.81
CA THR A 73 8.25 0.51 -29.32
C THR A 73 7.75 -0.59 -28.37
N ASN A 74 8.00 -1.87 -28.66
CA ASN A 74 7.67 -2.98 -27.75
C ASN A 74 8.46 -2.91 -26.44
N GLY A 75 9.73 -2.51 -26.50
CA GLY A 75 10.54 -2.27 -25.30
C GLY A 75 9.99 -1.14 -24.43
N GLU A 76 9.56 -0.03 -25.05
CA GLU A 76 8.90 1.08 -24.35
C GLU A 76 7.59 0.63 -23.69
N ILE A 77 6.76 -0.16 -24.39
CA ILE A 77 5.51 -0.73 -23.84
C ILE A 77 5.83 -1.63 -22.62
N ALA A 78 6.82 -2.50 -22.73
CA ALA A 78 7.20 -3.40 -21.64
C ALA A 78 7.68 -2.63 -20.40
N ASN A 79 8.51 -1.60 -20.59
CA ASN A 79 9.01 -0.74 -19.50
C ASN A 79 7.89 0.08 -18.84
N LEU A 80 6.97 0.61 -19.63
CA LEU A 80 5.83 1.34 -19.11
C LEU A 80 4.89 0.41 -18.33
N THR A 81 4.68 -0.81 -18.82
CA THR A 81 3.85 -1.84 -18.18
C THR A 81 4.43 -2.31 -16.85
N SER A 82 5.74 -2.55 -16.76
CA SER A 82 6.38 -2.93 -15.49
C SER A 82 6.29 -1.80 -14.45
N SER A 83 6.45 -0.54 -14.88
CA SER A 83 6.32 0.63 -14.02
C SER A 83 4.88 0.85 -13.54
N TRP A 84 3.91 0.65 -14.44
CA TRP A 84 2.48 0.76 -14.15
C TRP A 84 2.02 -0.32 -13.17
N THR A 85 2.32 -1.59 -13.44
CA THR A 85 1.97 -2.72 -12.57
C THR A 85 2.56 -2.57 -11.17
N SER A 86 3.82 -2.11 -11.07
CA SER A 86 4.46 -1.79 -9.78
C SER A 86 3.69 -0.69 -9.03
N SER A 87 3.29 0.37 -9.73
CA SER A 87 2.51 1.47 -9.13
C SER A 87 1.12 1.03 -8.67
N VAL A 88 0.45 0.18 -9.45
CA VAL A 88 -0.84 -0.42 -9.07
C VAL A 88 -0.69 -1.30 -7.83
N SER A 89 0.34 -2.15 -7.77
CA SER A 89 0.64 -2.98 -6.60
C SER A 89 0.90 -2.14 -5.35
N LEU A 90 1.70 -1.07 -5.46
CA LEU A 90 1.96 -0.15 -4.34
C LEU A 90 0.67 0.56 -3.88
N ARG A 91 -0.18 1.00 -4.80
CA ARG A 91 -1.48 1.61 -4.46
C ARG A 91 -2.41 0.62 -3.77
N ALA A 92 -2.44 -0.64 -4.23
CA ALA A 92 -3.21 -1.70 -3.58
C ALA A 92 -2.70 -1.94 -2.15
N LYS A 93 -1.38 -2.03 -1.95
CA LYS A 93 -0.77 -2.14 -0.62
C LYS A 93 -1.10 -0.94 0.28
N ALA A 94 -1.01 0.28 -0.24
CA ALA A 94 -1.34 1.48 0.52
C ALA A 94 -2.83 1.53 0.92
N LYS A 95 -3.72 1.14 0.00
CA LYS A 95 -5.15 1.01 0.28
C LYS A 95 -5.41 -0.04 1.35
N TRP A 96 -4.77 -1.21 1.23
CA TRP A 96 -4.85 -2.28 2.21
C TRP A 96 -4.40 -1.83 3.60
N ILE A 97 -3.25 -1.17 3.74
CA ILE A 97 -2.78 -0.64 5.04
C ILE A 97 -3.80 0.34 5.63
N LYS A 98 -4.37 1.22 4.81
CA LYS A 98 -5.34 2.23 5.26
C LYS A 98 -6.64 1.58 5.74
N ASP A 99 -7.17 0.63 4.97
CA ASP A 99 -8.47 0.02 5.23
C ASP A 99 -8.37 -1.05 6.34
N GLU A 100 -7.26 -1.80 6.41
CA GLU A 100 -7.02 -2.77 7.48
C GLU A 100 -6.70 -2.15 8.83
N GLU A 101 -6.22 -0.91 8.89
CA GLU A 101 -6.02 -0.20 10.17
C GLU A 101 -7.33 -0.16 10.98
N ASP A 102 -8.45 0.07 10.30
CA ASP A 102 -9.76 0.13 10.93
C ASP A 102 -10.28 -1.27 11.32
N ASP A 103 -10.03 -2.29 10.50
CA ASP A 103 -10.37 -3.68 10.84
C ASP A 103 -9.53 -4.20 12.02
N LEU A 104 -8.26 -3.81 12.12
CA LEU A 104 -7.39 -4.15 13.23
C LEU A 104 -7.85 -3.47 14.52
N LYS A 105 -8.23 -2.18 14.47
CA LYS A 105 -8.84 -1.48 15.60
C LYS A 105 -10.14 -2.15 16.06
N PHE A 106 -10.98 -2.60 15.12
CA PHE A 106 -12.20 -3.33 15.42
C PHE A 106 -11.91 -4.66 16.11
N LEU A 107 -10.94 -5.43 15.60
CA LEU A 107 -10.52 -6.70 16.20
C LEU A 107 -9.97 -6.50 17.61
N TYR A 108 -9.06 -5.54 17.81
CA TYR A 108 -8.52 -5.22 19.14
C TYR A 108 -9.60 -4.76 20.11
N SER A 109 -10.57 -3.98 19.63
CA SER A 109 -11.73 -3.57 20.44
C SER A 109 -12.56 -4.78 20.89
N LYS A 110 -12.85 -5.72 19.99
CA LYS A 110 -13.55 -6.98 20.32
C LYS A 110 -12.77 -7.86 21.30
N ILE A 111 -11.47 -8.03 21.09
CA ILE A 111 -10.59 -8.80 22.00
C ILE A 111 -10.59 -8.15 23.38
N ARG A 112 -10.48 -6.81 23.45
CA ARG A 112 -10.51 -6.06 24.71
C ARG A 112 -11.83 -6.25 25.45
N ILE A 113 -12.96 -6.16 24.74
CA ILE A 113 -14.29 -6.38 25.32
C ILE A 113 -14.40 -7.81 25.89
N ARG A 114 -13.95 -8.83 25.15
CA ARG A 114 -13.97 -10.22 25.62
C ARG A 114 -13.09 -10.44 26.85
N LYS A 115 -11.88 -9.87 26.86
CA LYS A 115 -11.00 -9.91 28.04
C LYS A 115 -11.64 -9.27 29.26
N ASN A 116 -12.25 -8.08 29.08
CA ASN A 116 -12.88 -7.35 30.16
C ASN A 116 -14.16 -8.05 30.65
N PHE A 117 -14.94 -8.63 29.75
CA PHE A 117 -16.11 -9.45 30.10
C PHE A 117 -15.69 -10.67 30.93
N ASN A 118 -14.64 -11.39 30.51
CA ASN A 118 -14.13 -12.53 31.26
C ASN A 118 -13.60 -12.13 32.64
N SER A 119 -12.92 -10.98 32.76
CA SER A 119 -12.45 -10.50 34.07
C SER A 119 -13.59 -10.05 34.98
N VAL A 120 -14.62 -9.39 34.43
CA VAL A 120 -15.81 -8.97 35.20
C VAL A 120 -16.65 -10.19 35.60
N ALA A 121 -16.85 -11.15 34.69
CA ALA A 121 -17.54 -12.41 34.98
C ALA A 121 -16.79 -13.23 36.06
N LEU A 122 -15.46 -13.27 35.99
CA LEU A 122 -14.62 -13.88 37.05
C LEU A 122 -14.74 -13.13 38.38
N CYS A 123 -14.70 -11.80 38.39
CA CYS A 123 -14.89 -11.01 39.61
C CYS A 123 -16.29 -11.22 40.22
N ILE A 124 -17.34 -11.25 39.41
CA ILE A 124 -18.71 -11.52 39.87
C ILE A 124 -18.81 -12.94 40.43
N ALA A 125 -18.21 -13.94 39.77
CA ALA A 125 -18.19 -15.32 40.25
C ALA A 125 -17.38 -15.50 41.55
N LEU A 126 -16.30 -14.74 41.73
CA LEU A 126 -15.45 -14.78 42.93
C LEU A 126 -16.07 -14.00 44.10
N CYS A 127 -16.71 -12.86 43.84
CA CYS A 127 -17.39 -12.06 44.86
C CYS A 127 -18.77 -12.60 45.24
N GLY A 128 -19.42 -13.38 44.36
CA GLY A 128 -20.74 -13.98 44.59
C GLY A 128 -20.73 -15.24 45.45
N ASN A 129 -19.57 -15.81 45.79
CA ASN A 129 -19.51 -17.01 46.61
C ASN A 129 -18.19 -17.10 47.39
N SER A 130 -18.16 -16.47 48.57
CA SER A 130 -17.05 -16.54 49.56
C SER A 130 -16.93 -17.92 50.24
N GLY A 131 -17.07 -18.99 49.47
CA GLY A 131 -16.99 -20.35 49.95
C GLY A 131 -16.95 -21.33 48.79
N ASN A 132 -15.74 -21.78 48.45
CA ASN A 132 -15.45 -22.91 47.54
C ASN A 132 -14.99 -22.54 46.10
N ILE A 133 -13.77 -21.97 46.02
CA ILE A 133 -13.05 -21.57 44.80
C ILE A 133 -12.75 -22.75 43.84
N GLY A 134 -12.70 -23.99 44.33
CA GLY A 134 -12.43 -25.18 43.51
C GLY A 134 -13.57 -25.54 42.54
N ASN A 135 -14.82 -25.40 42.98
CA ASN A 135 -16.00 -25.81 42.21
C ASN A 135 -16.39 -24.82 41.10
N ALA A 136 -15.99 -23.55 41.21
CA ALA A 136 -16.34 -22.53 40.22
C ALA A 136 -15.58 -22.74 38.89
N LYS A 137 -14.31 -23.18 38.95
CA LYS A 137 -13.50 -23.43 37.75
C LYS A 137 -14.04 -24.61 36.92
N GLN A 138 -14.50 -25.67 37.58
CA GLN A 138 -15.10 -26.83 36.90
C GLN A 138 -16.47 -26.53 36.29
N LYS A 139 -17.30 -25.70 36.93
CA LYS A 139 -18.58 -25.28 36.37
C LYS A 139 -18.46 -24.44 35.08
N VAL A 140 -17.41 -23.62 34.97
CA VAL A 140 -17.16 -22.84 33.74
C VAL A 140 -16.67 -23.74 32.61
N ILE A 141 -15.87 -24.76 32.90
CA ILE A 141 -15.40 -25.73 31.90
C ILE A 141 -16.55 -26.60 31.37
N ALA A 142 -17.53 -26.95 32.22
CA ALA A 142 -18.67 -27.79 31.81
C ALA A 142 -19.76 -27.06 31.01
N HIS A 143 -19.70 -25.72 30.90
CA HIS A 143 -20.67 -24.92 30.14
C HIS A 143 -20.20 -24.64 28.70
N PHE A 144 -18.97 -25.01 28.35
CA PHE A 144 -18.44 -25.01 26.99
C PHE A 144 -18.29 -26.45 26.49
#